data_AF-A0A928ENK1-F1
#
_entry.id   AF-A0A928ENK1-F1
#
_cell.length_a   1.000
_cell.length_b   1.000
_cell.length_c   1.000
_cell.angle_alpha   90.00
_cell.angle_beta   90.00
_cell.angle_gamma   90.00
#
_symmetry.space_group_name_H-M   'P 1'
#
loop_
_entity.id
_entity.type
_entity.pdbx_description
1 polymer ?
#
loop_
_entity_poly.entity_id
_entity_poly.type
_entity_poly.pdbx_seq_one_letter_code
_entity_poly.pdbx_strand_id
1 'polypeptide(L)' 'MDGLEGITLDTIKELLSVDNASWLEDIKNIKDFYAFVGDSVPVEMYEELNALEARLSK' A
#
# COMPACT_ATOMS: atom_id res chain seq x y z
N MET A 1 1.62 -19.37 -21.83
CA MET A 1 1.01 -18.37 -20.94
C MET A 1 -0.17 -17.82 -21.71
N ASP A 2 -1.30 -18.53 -21.69
CA ASP A 2 -2.53 -18.03 -22.34
C ASP A 2 -3.02 -16.81 -21.56
N GLY A 3 -3.40 -15.74 -22.27
CA GLY A 3 -4.00 -14.55 -21.67
C GLY A 3 -3.03 -13.41 -21.31
N LEU A 4 -1.74 -13.53 -21.64
CA LEU A 4 -0.76 -12.43 -21.54
C LEU A 4 -0.22 -11.99 -22.91
N GLU A 5 -0.92 -12.36 -23.99
CA GLU A 5 -0.53 -11.96 -25.35
C GLU A 5 -0.45 -10.43 -25.47
N GLY A 6 0.69 -9.93 -25.97
CA GLY A 6 0.93 -8.49 -26.13
C GLY A 6 1.44 -7.78 -24.87
N ILE A 7 1.57 -8.47 -23.74
CA ILE A 7 2.16 -7.89 -22.53
C ILE A 7 3.68 -8.08 -22.55
N THR A 8 4.41 -6.99 -22.39
CA THR A 8 5.88 -7.03 -22.33
C THR A 8 6.36 -7.28 -20.90
N LEU A 9 7.60 -7.76 -20.77
CA LEU A 9 8.22 -7.90 -19.45
C LEU A 9 8.29 -6.55 -18.72
N ASP A 10 8.49 -5.45 -19.44
CA ASP A 10 8.57 -4.12 -18.82
C ASP A 10 7.21 -3.65 -18.32
N THR A 11 6.13 -3.96 -19.04
CA THR A 11 4.74 -3.76 -18.55
C THR A 11 4.50 -4.52 -17.25
N ILE A 12 4.97 -5.77 -17.14
CA ILE A 12 4.84 -6.56 -15.91
C ILE A 12 5.65 -5.95 -14.77
N LYS A 13 6.89 -5.50 -15.03
CA LYS A 13 7.72 -4.84 -14.02
C LYS A 13 7.09 -3.56 -13.49
N GLU A 14 6.50 -2.76 -14.37
CA GLU A 14 5.79 -1.53 -13.98
C GLU A 14 4.57 -1.85 -13.12
N LEU A 15 3.73 -2.80 -13.55
CA LEU A 15 2.53 -3.22 -12.78
C LEU A 15 2.86 -3.78 -11.39
N LEU A 16 4.01 -4.45 -11.26
CA LEU A 16 4.46 -5.02 -9.99
C LEU A 16 5.37 -4.08 -9.19
N SER A 17 5.64 -2.87 -9.72
CA SER A 17 6.47 -1.90 -9.03
C SER A 17 5.72 -1.31 -7.83
N VAL A 18 6.47 -0.99 -6.78
CA VAL A 18 5.95 -0.30 -5.60
C VAL A 18 6.46 1.13 -5.64
N ASP A 19 5.53 2.07 -5.86
CA ASP A 19 5.82 3.49 -5.73
C ASP A 19 5.65 3.93 -4.27
N ASN A 20 6.77 3.98 -3.53
CA ASN A 20 6.77 4.34 -2.12
C ASN A 20 6.12 5.72 -1.86
N ALA A 21 6.20 6.67 -2.79
CA ALA A 21 5.62 8.00 -2.59
C ALA A 21 4.08 7.93 -2.57
N SER A 22 3.49 7.24 -3.56
CA SER A 22 2.05 7.00 -3.60
C SER A 22 1.57 6.21 -2.38
N TRP A 23 2.30 5.18 -1.96
CA TRP A 23 1.94 4.41 -0.76
C TRP A 23 2.00 5.24 0.53
N LEU A 24 2.95 6.17 0.67
CA LEU A 24 3.02 7.07 1.82
C LEU A 24 1.85 8.07 1.85
N GLU A 25 1.32 8.47 0.69
CA GLU A 25 0.09 9.26 0.61
C GLU A 25 -1.12 8.43 1.04
N ASP A 26 -1.23 7.19 0.57
CA ASP A 26 -2.30 6.28 0.96
C ASP A 26 -2.32 5.98 2.47
N ILE A 27 -1.15 5.89 3.12
CA ILE A 27 -1.07 5.73 4.58
C ILE A 27 -1.79 6.88 5.30
N LYS A 28 -1.73 8.12 4.79
CA LYS A 28 -2.46 9.25 5.38
C LYS A 28 -3.97 9.04 5.25
N ASN A 29 -4.43 8.63 4.07
CA ASN A 29 -5.84 8.31 3.83
C ASN A 29 -6.33 7.16 4.73
N ILE A 30 -5.49 6.14 4.98
CA ILE A 30 -5.81 5.03 5.90
C ILE A 30 -5.90 5.53 7.35
N LYS A 31 -4.99 6.40 7.80
CA LYS A 31 -5.05 7.02 9.13
C LYS A 31 -6.34 7.82 9.32
N ASP A 32 -6.74 8.59 8.31
CA ASP A 32 -8.01 9.33 8.32
C ASP A 32 -9.22 8.38 8.37
N PHE A 33 -9.18 7.27 7.62
CA PHE A 33 -10.21 6.24 7.67
C PHE A 33 -10.28 5.57 9.05
N TYR A 34 -9.15 5.25 9.68
CA TYR A 34 -9.12 4.69 11.02
C TYR A 34 -9.69 5.66 12.05
N ALA A 35 -9.39 6.96 11.94
CA ALA A 35 -9.99 7.99 12.78
C ALA A 35 -11.51 8.09 12.58
N PHE A 36 -12.00 7.92 11.36
CA PHE A 36 -13.44 7.87 11.06
C PHE A 36 -14.13 6.64 11.70
N VAL A 37 -13.50 5.47 11.65
CA VAL A 37 -14.02 4.23 12.26
C VAL A 37 -13.95 4.27 13.80
N GLY A 38 -12.94 4.95 14.35
CA GLY A 38 -12.79 5.20 15.78
C GLY A 38 -12.42 3.94 16.58
N ASP A 39 -13.04 3.78 17.75
CA ASP A 39 -12.69 2.77 18.76
C ASP A 39 -12.87 1.30 18.30
N SER A 40 -13.47 1.07 17.14
CA SER A 40 -13.65 -0.27 16.57
C SER A 40 -12.44 -0.77 15.79
N VAL A 41 -11.43 0.07 15.56
CA VAL A 41 -10.17 -0.33 14.91
C VAL A 41 -9.25 -0.99 15.95
N PRO A 42 -8.87 -2.27 15.78
CA PRO A 42 -7.94 -2.93 16.69
C PRO A 42 -6.57 -2.22 16.73
N VAL A 43 -5.91 -2.24 17.89
CA VAL A 43 -4.59 -1.61 18.07
C VAL A 43 -3.55 -2.17 17.11
N GLU A 44 -3.63 -3.46 16.82
CA GLU A 44 -2.72 -4.19 15.92
C GLU A 44 -2.76 -3.63 14.49
N MET A 45 -3.89 -3.09 14.04
CA MET A 45 -4.01 -2.46 12.72
C MET A 45 -3.17 -1.17 12.64
N TYR A 46 -3.14 -0.38 13.71
CA TYR A 46 -2.29 0.82 13.79
C TYR A 46 -0.81 0.44 13.84
N GLU A 47 -0.47 -0.61 14.58
CA GLU A 47 0.91 -1.10 14.67
C GLU A 47 1.43 -1.58 13.31
N GLU A 48 0.63 -2.37 12.57
CA GLU A 48 0.98 -2.83 11.22
C GLU A 48 1.10 -1.67 10.22
N LEU A 49 0.21 -0.67 10.31
CA LEU A 49 0.29 0.52 9.46
C LEU A 49 1.56 1.34 9.74
N ASN A 50 1.93 1.51 11.01
CA ASN A 50 3.17 2.17 11.40
C ASN A 50 4.40 1.38 10.94
N ALA A 51 4.37 0.05 11.03
CA ALA A 51 5.44 -0.81 10.54
C ALA A 51 5.60 -0.72 9.02
N LEU A 52 4.48 -0.62 8.28
CA LEU A 52 4.49 -0.38 6.84
C LEU A 52 5.12 0.99 6.51
N GLU A 53 4.68 2.06 7.16
CA GLU A 53 5.23 3.41 6.97
C GLU A 53 6.75 3.44 7.21
N ALA A 54 7.23 2.76 8.26
CA ALA A 54 8.65 2.63 8.57
C ALA A 54 9.44 1.80 7.55
N ARG A 55 8.81 0.84 6.85
CA ARG A 55 9.46 0.09 5.76
C ARG A 55 9.58 0.92 4.49
N LEU A 56 8.57 1.73 4.19
CA LEU A 56 8.52 2.55 2.97
C LEU A 56 9.34 3.84 3.06
N SER A 57 9.63 4.30 4.28
CA SER A 57 10.43 5.50 4.54
C SER A 57 11.95 5.23 4.64
N LYS A 58 12.40 4.02 4.32
CA LYS A 58 13.83 3.63 4.27
C LYS A 58 14.39 3.75 2.87
#